data_AF-A0A8J9S243-F1
#
_entry.id   AF-A0A8J9S243-F1
#
_cell.length_a   1.000
_cell.length_b   1.000
_cell.length_c   1.000
_cell.angle_alpha   90.00
_cell.angle_beta   90.00
_cell.angle_gamma   90.00
#
_symmetry.space_group_name_H-M   'P 1'
#
loop_
_entity.id
_entity.type
_entity.pdbx_description
1 polymer ?
#
loop_
_entity_poly.entity_id
_entity_poly.type
_entity_poly.pdbx_seq_one_letter_code
_entity_poly.pdbx_strand_id
1 'polypeptide(L)'
;MSFITEQVAEHTNGTIGALLNATFGNAPELLISVAALRAGFYRVVQLAMLGSMLTNMLLVFGVSCWIGGCRYQVQELRTTSGSVSVTMLLVATAGSLFPAALRLSGQMPTDNIHANVPTMEEVTFCRVNAVVMLILYVAYLVFQLGTHKE
;
A
#
# COMPACT_ATOMS: atom_id res chain seq x y z
N MET A 1 -18.41 -0.71 3.77
CA MET A 1 -18.19 0.04 2.50
C MET A 1 -17.89 -0.89 1.33
N SER A 2 -17.03 -1.90 1.47
CA SER A 2 -16.67 -2.80 0.35
C SER A 2 -17.87 -3.46 -0.36
N PHE A 3 -18.88 -3.95 0.38
CA PHE A 3 -20.07 -4.59 -0.18
C PHE A 3 -20.92 -3.66 -1.07
N ILE A 4 -20.98 -2.36 -0.74
CA ILE A 4 -21.71 -1.36 -1.54
C ILE A 4 -20.89 -1.01 -2.80
N THR A 5 -19.57 -0.88 -2.69
CA THR A 5 -18.71 -0.69 -3.87
C THR A 5 -18.72 -1.88 -4.82
N GLU A 6 -18.85 -3.10 -4.30
CA GLU A 6 -18.86 -4.31 -5.12
C GLU A 6 -20.14 -4.42 -5.95
N GLN A 7 -21.31 -4.14 -5.34
CA GLN A 7 -22.59 -4.08 -6.07
C GLN A 7 -22.68 -2.90 -7.05
N VAL A 8 -22.06 -1.76 -6.73
CA VAL A 8 -21.99 -0.61 -7.65
C VAL A 8 -20.98 -0.88 -8.79
N ALA A 9 -19.88 -1.59 -8.52
CA ALA A 9 -18.91 -1.99 -9.54
C ALA A 9 -19.49 -3.01 -10.53
N GLU A 10 -20.37 -3.92 -10.09
CA GLU A 10 -21.10 -4.84 -10.98
C GLU A 10 -22.01 -4.11 -11.99
N HIS A 11 -22.53 -2.93 -11.63
CA HIS A 11 -23.42 -2.13 -12.48
C HIS A 11 -22.71 -0.99 -13.22
N THR A 12 -21.38 -0.90 -13.12
CA THR A 12 -20.59 0.19 -13.73
C THR A 12 -19.45 -0.37 -14.57
N ASN A 13 -19.00 0.34 -15.62
CA ASN A 13 -17.82 -0.03 -16.42
C ASN A 13 -16.64 -0.44 -15.52
N GLY A 14 -15.97 -1.56 -15.81
CA GLY A 14 -14.91 -2.14 -14.94
C GLY A 14 -13.79 -1.16 -14.55
N THR A 15 -13.54 -0.14 -15.38
CA THR A 15 -12.62 0.96 -15.06
C THR A 15 -13.07 1.82 -13.86
N ILE A 16 -14.36 2.17 -13.79
CA ILE A 16 -14.94 2.96 -12.70
C ILE A 16 -15.09 2.08 -11.45
N GLY A 17 -15.45 0.80 -11.62
CA GLY A 17 -15.51 -0.17 -10.53
C GLY A 17 -14.19 -0.32 -9.78
N ALA A 18 -13.06 -0.42 -10.50
CA ALA A 18 -11.75 -0.53 -9.82
C ALA A 18 -11.30 0.77 -9.14
N LEU A 19 -11.60 1.94 -9.75
CA LEU A 19 -11.35 3.24 -9.12
C LEU A 19 -12.16 3.41 -7.82
N LEU A 20 -13.42 2.97 -7.84
CA LEU A 20 -14.27 2.95 -6.66
C LEU A 20 -13.72 2.00 -5.59
N ASN A 21 -13.31 0.79 -5.96
CA ASN A 21 -12.72 -0.17 -5.03
C ASN A 21 -11.41 0.34 -4.40
N ALA A 22 -10.52 0.91 -5.22
CA ALA A 22 -9.28 1.51 -4.75
C ALA A 22 -9.51 2.65 -3.74
N THR A 23 -10.46 3.53 -4.05
CA THR A 23 -10.72 4.74 -3.26
C THR A 23 -11.54 4.43 -2.02
N PHE A 24 -12.69 3.77 -2.17
CA PHE A 24 -13.62 3.49 -1.07
C PHE A 24 -13.29 2.23 -0.28
N GLY A 25 -12.51 1.30 -0.84
CA GLY A 25 -11.97 0.15 -0.11
C GLY A 25 -11.02 0.57 1.01
N ASN A 26 -10.20 1.59 0.77
CA ASN A 26 -9.26 2.15 1.75
C ASN A 26 -9.72 3.50 2.34
N ALA A 27 -10.92 3.99 1.99
CA ALA A 27 -11.41 5.31 2.44
C ALA A 27 -11.46 5.48 3.96
N PRO A 28 -11.89 4.49 4.77
CA PRO A 28 -11.87 4.63 6.22
C PRO A 28 -10.46 4.88 6.77
N GLU A 29 -9.47 4.16 6.25
CA GLU A 29 -8.07 4.28 6.66
C GLU A 29 -7.48 5.62 6.25
N LEU A 30 -7.79 6.09 5.03
CA LEU A 30 -7.42 7.41 4.54
C LEU A 30 -8.01 8.51 5.43
N LEU A 31 -9.30 8.41 5.77
CA LEU A 31 -10.00 9.40 6.59
C LEU A 31 -9.39 9.50 7.99
N ILE A 32 -9.17 8.36 8.64
CA ILE A 32 -8.53 8.30 9.97
C ILE A 32 -7.11 8.87 9.91
N SER A 33 -6.35 8.53 8.86
CA SER A 33 -4.98 9.01 8.68
C SER A 33 -4.91 10.53 8.47
N VAL A 34 -5.81 11.10 7.66
CA VAL A 34 -5.90 12.56 7.47
C VAL A 34 -6.31 13.27 8.76
N ALA A 35 -7.26 12.72 9.52
CA ALA A 35 -7.67 13.28 10.80
C ALA A 35 -6.51 13.26 11.82
N ALA A 36 -5.78 12.15 11.91
CA ALA A 36 -4.62 12.01 12.78
C ALA A 36 -3.46 12.94 12.36
N LEU A 37 -3.22 13.11 11.05
CA LEU A 37 -2.24 14.07 10.54
C LEU A 37 -2.60 15.52 10.93
N ARG A 38 -3.87 15.91 10.80
CA ARG A 38 -4.34 17.25 11.22
C ARG A 38 -4.19 17.48 12.72
N ALA A 39 -4.28 16.44 13.52
CA ALA A 39 -4.05 16.48 14.96
C ALA A 39 -2.56 16.39 15.36
N GLY A 40 -1.63 16.30 14.39
CA GLY A 40 -0.19 16.21 14.66
C GLY A 40 0.32 14.82 15.05
N PHE A 41 -0.50 13.77 14.92
CA PHE A 41 -0.13 12.40 15.28
C PHE A 41 0.63 11.67 14.15
N TYR A 42 1.74 12.25 13.69
CA TYR A 42 2.54 11.70 12.58
C TYR A 42 3.01 10.27 12.82
N ARG A 43 3.46 9.98 14.05
CA ARG A 43 3.96 8.64 14.41
C ARG A 43 2.87 7.57 14.35
N VAL A 44 1.65 7.92 14.76
CA VAL A 44 0.49 7.03 14.72
C VAL A 44 0.16 6.69 13.27
N VAL A 45 0.17 7.68 12.38
CA VAL A 45 -0.11 7.49 10.95
C VAL A 45 0.94 6.60 10.29
N GLN A 46 2.23 6.80 10.58
CA GLN A 46 3.30 5.94 10.08
C GLN A 46 3.13 4.48 10.51
N LEU A 47 2.85 4.25 11.80
CA LEU A 47 2.65 2.91 12.35
C LEU A 47 1.37 2.26 11.81
N ALA A 48 0.29 3.03 11.62
CA ALA A 48 -0.95 2.54 11.06
C ALA A 48 -0.79 2.09 9.60
N MET A 49 -0.08 2.88 8.77
CA MET A 49 0.20 2.52 7.37
C MET A 49 1.06 1.26 7.25
N LEU A 50 2.12 1.17 8.06
CA LEU A 50 2.98 -0.02 8.09
C LEU A 50 2.20 -1.24 8.59
N GLY A 51 1.36 -1.07 9.62
CA GLY A 51 0.47 -2.11 10.14
C GLY A 51 -0.53 -2.61 9.09
N SER A 52 -1.14 -1.73 8.30
CA SER A 52 -2.05 -2.12 7.22
C SER A 52 -1.34 -2.96 6.15
N MET A 53 -0.13 -2.56 5.73
CA MET A 53 0.69 -3.34 4.79
C MET A 53 1.03 -4.73 5.32
N LEU A 54 1.51 -4.82 6.58
CA LEU A 54 1.86 -6.10 7.20
C LEU A 54 0.64 -7.00 7.39
N THR A 55 -0.50 -6.44 7.83
CA THR A 55 -1.74 -7.20 7.99
C THR A 55 -2.19 -7.79 6.66
N ASN A 56 -2.18 -7.02 5.56
CA ASN A 56 -2.58 -7.52 4.25
C ASN A 56 -1.61 -8.59 3.70
N MET A 57 -0.30 -8.41 3.88
CA MET A 57 0.71 -9.34 3.34
C MET A 57 0.95 -10.59 4.18
N LEU A 58 0.88 -10.49 5.51
CA LEU A 58 1.25 -11.59 6.40
C LEU A 58 0.00 -12.19 7.04
N LEU A 59 -0.84 -11.37 7.64
CA LEU A 59 -1.98 -11.88 8.42
C LEU A 59 -3.07 -12.41 7.49
N VAL A 60 -3.58 -11.58 6.58
CA VAL A 60 -4.67 -11.95 5.67
C VAL A 60 -4.23 -13.06 4.72
N PHE A 61 -3.08 -12.90 4.07
CA PHE A 61 -2.52 -13.93 3.20
C PHE A 61 -2.20 -15.22 3.98
N GLY A 62 -1.54 -15.12 5.14
CA GLY A 62 -1.16 -16.28 5.94
C GLY A 62 -2.36 -17.06 6.47
N VAL A 63 -3.39 -16.37 6.97
CA VAL A 63 -4.65 -17.01 7.40
C VAL A 63 -5.38 -17.64 6.22
N SER A 64 -5.36 -17.00 5.04
CA SER A 64 -5.97 -17.56 3.82
C SER A 64 -5.26 -18.83 3.36
N CYS A 65 -3.93 -18.85 3.37
CA CYS A 65 -3.13 -20.06 3.11
C CYS A 65 -3.37 -21.14 4.17
N TRP A 66 -3.42 -20.76 5.46
CA TRP A 66 -3.69 -21.69 6.55
C TRP A 66 -5.04 -22.37 6.40
N ILE A 67 -6.11 -21.59 6.31
CA ILE A 67 -7.49 -22.10 6.24
C ILE A 67 -7.70 -22.91 4.96
N GLY A 68 -7.27 -22.40 3.80
CA GLY A 68 -7.43 -23.14 2.57
C GLY A 68 -6.52 -24.38 2.52
N GLY A 69 -5.35 -24.34 3.17
CA GLY A 69 -4.43 -25.48 3.31
C GLY A 69 -4.99 -26.60 4.18
N CYS A 70 -5.88 -26.29 5.14
CA CYS A 70 -6.61 -27.30 5.88
C CYS A 70 -7.57 -28.12 5.00
N ARG A 71 -8.02 -27.58 3.85
CA ARG A 71 -8.98 -28.25 2.95
C ARG A 71 -8.35 -28.80 1.67
N TYR A 72 -7.30 -28.14 1.17
CA TYR A 72 -6.65 -28.42 -0.10
C TYR A 72 -5.14 -28.59 0.11
N GLN A 73 -4.59 -29.71 -0.36
CA GLN A 73 -3.16 -30.01 -0.26
C GLN A 73 -2.30 -29.12 -1.17
N VAL A 74 -2.86 -28.66 -2.28
CA VAL A 74 -2.24 -27.71 -3.22
C VAL A 74 -3.27 -26.62 -3.53
N GLN A 75 -2.86 -25.36 -3.39
CA GLN A 75 -3.67 -24.18 -3.75
C GLN A 75 -3.15 -23.64 -5.09
N GLU A 76 -3.98 -23.68 -6.13
CA GLU A 76 -3.62 -23.08 -7.42
C GLU A 76 -3.85 -21.56 -7.39
N LEU A 77 -2.75 -20.81 -7.52
CA LEU A 77 -2.78 -19.36 -7.70
C LEU A 77 -2.78 -19.05 -9.20
N ARG A 78 -3.69 -18.20 -9.67
CA ARG A 78 -3.67 -17.71 -11.06
C ARG A 78 -2.36 -16.98 -11.33
N THR A 79 -1.48 -17.61 -12.12
CA THR A 79 -0.09 -17.18 -12.29
C THR A 79 0.06 -15.87 -13.07
N THR A 80 -0.80 -15.57 -14.04
CA THR A 80 -0.72 -14.34 -14.86
C THR A 80 -1.06 -13.09 -14.07
N SER A 81 -2.22 -13.02 -13.40
CA SER A 81 -2.66 -11.83 -12.66
C SER A 81 -2.10 -11.79 -11.22
N GLY A 82 -1.85 -12.96 -10.63
CA GLY A 82 -1.31 -13.07 -9.27
C GLY A 82 0.15 -12.62 -9.17
N SER A 83 0.99 -12.99 -10.15
CA SER A 83 2.42 -12.62 -10.12
C SER A 83 2.64 -11.11 -10.24
N VAL A 84 1.85 -10.42 -11.07
CA VAL A 84 1.91 -8.95 -11.20
C VAL A 84 1.48 -8.27 -9.90
N SER A 85 0.41 -8.76 -9.27
CA SER A 85 -0.08 -8.20 -8.00
C SER A 85 0.92 -8.39 -6.86
N VAL A 86 1.54 -9.57 -6.76
CA VAL A 86 2.56 -9.87 -5.74
C VAL A 86 3.82 -9.06 -5.96
N THR A 87 4.30 -8.95 -7.20
CA THR A 87 5.50 -8.14 -7.51
C THR A 87 5.26 -6.65 -7.30
N MET A 88 4.08 -6.13 -7.66
CA MET A 88 3.63 -4.76 -7.31
C MET A 88 3.67 -4.52 -5.81
N LEU A 89 3.12 -5.45 -5.02
CA LEU A 89 3.08 -5.34 -3.57
C LEU A 89 4.50 -5.35 -2.96
N LEU A 90 5.40 -6.17 -3.51
CA LEU A 90 6.81 -6.23 -3.11
C LEU A 90 7.54 -4.92 -3.45
N VAL A 91 7.36 -4.37 -4.65
CA VAL A 91 7.93 -3.07 -5.05
C VAL A 91 7.37 -1.95 -4.18
N ALA A 92 6.06 -1.94 -3.93
CA ALA A 92 5.39 -0.93 -3.10
C ALA A 92 5.90 -0.94 -1.66
N THR A 93 6.08 -2.12 -1.06
CA THR A 93 6.60 -2.25 0.30
C THR A 93 8.08 -1.94 0.39
N ALA A 94 8.91 -2.45 -0.53
CA ALA A 94 10.34 -2.15 -0.58
C ALA A 94 10.60 -0.65 -0.79
N GLY A 95 9.90 -0.01 -1.73
CA GLY A 95 10.04 1.42 -1.99
C GLY A 95 9.54 2.30 -0.83
N SER A 96 8.55 1.83 -0.07
CA SER A 96 8.06 2.56 1.13
C SER A 96 9.02 2.43 2.31
N LEU A 97 9.73 1.30 2.42
CA LEU A 97 10.77 1.06 3.44
C LEU A 97 12.11 1.70 3.08
N PHE A 98 12.34 2.02 1.81
CA PHE A 98 13.62 2.54 1.32
C PHE A 98 14.11 3.80 2.08
N PRO A 99 13.30 4.85 2.30
CA PRO A 99 13.73 6.01 3.10
C PRO A 99 14.09 5.64 4.55
N ALA A 100 13.35 4.71 5.16
CA ALA A 100 13.63 4.24 6.51
C ALA A 100 14.94 3.44 6.58
N ALA A 101 15.22 2.62 5.56
CA ALA A 101 16.46 1.86 5.46
C ALA A 101 17.69 2.78 5.31
N LEU A 102 17.60 3.84 4.49
CA LEU A 102 18.65 4.86 4.33
C LEU A 102 18.95 5.62 5.64
N ARG A 103 17.91 5.84 6.47
CA ARG A 103 18.08 6.46 7.78
C ARG A 103 18.80 5.54 8.75
N LEU A 104 18.46 4.25 8.74
CA LEU A 104 19.09 3.24 9.60
C LEU A 104 20.53 2.92 9.18
N SER A 105 20.86 3.04 7.89
CA SER A 105 22.21 2.80 7.37
C SER A 105 23.18 3.96 7.62
N GLY A 106 22.71 5.08 8.21
CA GLY A 106 23.53 6.26 8.46
C GLY A 106 23.98 7.00 7.21
N GLN A 107 23.33 6.75 6.06
CA GLN A 107 23.66 7.39 4.78
C GLN A 107 23.00 8.77 4.61
N MET A 108 22.10 9.15 5.53
CA MET A 108 21.52 10.50 5.56
C MET A 108 22.16 11.34 6.69
N PRO A 109 22.48 12.63 6.45
CA PRO A 109 23.07 13.49 7.46
C PRO A 109 22.10 13.70 8.64
N THR A 110 22.42 13.09 9.78
CA THR A 110 21.76 13.36 11.06
C THR A 110 22.52 14.45 11.79
N ASP A 111 22.11 15.70 11.58
CA ASP A 111 22.53 16.79 12.46
C ASP A 111 21.86 16.58 13.82
N ASN A 112 22.67 16.16 14.80
CA ASN A 112 22.37 15.99 16.23
C ASN A 112 21.71 14.65 16.63
N ILE A 113 22.47 13.86 17.38
CA ILE A 113 22.16 12.53 17.94
C ILE A 113 20.97 12.52 18.94
N HIS A 114 20.38 13.68 19.26
CA HIS A 114 19.41 13.80 20.37
C HIS A 114 18.01 14.30 20.01
N ALA A 115 17.73 14.63 18.75
CA ALA A 115 16.39 15.04 18.35
C ALA A 115 15.84 14.03 17.33
N ASN A 116 14.71 13.38 17.64
CA ASN A 116 13.95 12.56 16.68
C ASN A 116 13.23 13.42 15.62
N VAL A 117 13.82 14.56 15.28
CA VAL A 117 13.33 15.56 14.34
C VAL A 117 13.96 15.24 12.99
N PRO A 118 13.16 14.95 11.95
CA PRO A 118 13.69 14.62 10.64
C PRO A 118 14.39 15.83 10.01
N THR A 119 15.55 15.60 9.41
CA THR A 119 16.30 16.62 8.66
C THR A 119 15.49 17.08 7.44
N MET A 120 15.67 18.33 6.98
CA MET A 120 15.00 18.84 5.78
C MET A 120 15.29 17.99 4.53
N GLU A 121 16.48 17.41 4.44
CA GLU A 121 16.87 16.48 3.38
C GLU A 121 16.06 15.17 3.43
N GLU A 122 15.87 14.58 4.62
CA GLU A 122 15.06 13.36 4.82
C GLU A 122 13.60 13.59 4.41
N VAL A 123 13.03 14.73 4.79
CA VAL A 123 11.65 15.10 4.42
C VAL A 123 11.53 15.31 2.91
N THR A 124 12.51 15.98 2.29
CA THR A 124 12.52 16.22 0.84
C THR A 124 12.61 14.91 0.07
N PHE A 125 13.49 14.01 0.50
CA PHE A 125 13.63 12.68 -0.06
C PHE A 125 12.33 11.87 0.05
N CYS A 126 11.68 11.87 1.23
CA CYS A 126 10.40 11.20 1.43
C CYS A 126 9.30 11.77 0.52
N ARG A 127 9.28 13.09 0.27
CA ARG A 127 8.31 13.73 -0.64
C ARG A 127 8.54 13.28 -2.08
N VAL A 128 9.78 13.23 -2.55
CA VAL A 128 10.12 12.74 -3.89
C VAL A 128 9.72 11.28 -4.03
N ASN A 129 10.07 10.44 -3.05
CA ASN A 129 9.69 9.02 -3.04
C ASN A 129 8.17 8.84 -3.09
N ALA A 130 7.41 9.60 -2.31
CA ALA A 130 5.94 9.55 -2.34
C ALA A 130 5.36 9.89 -3.73
N VAL A 131 5.92 10.89 -4.42
CA VAL A 131 5.50 11.26 -5.78
C VAL A 131 5.82 10.13 -6.77
N VAL A 132 7.02 9.55 -6.69
CA VAL A 132 7.41 8.41 -7.55
C VAL A 132 6.46 7.23 -7.34
N MET A 133 6.13 6.88 -6.09
CA MET A 133 5.20 5.81 -5.77
C MET A 133 3.78 6.09 -6.28
N LEU A 134 3.32 7.35 -6.21
CA LEU A 134 2.04 7.75 -6.78
C LEU A 134 2.01 7.56 -8.31
N ILE A 135 3.08 7.95 -9.01
CA ILE A 135 3.19 7.79 -10.47
C ILE A 135 3.15 6.30 -10.84
N LEU A 136 3.91 5.46 -10.12
CA LEU A 136 3.89 4.01 -10.35
C LEU A 136 2.51 3.40 -10.10
N TYR A 137 1.80 3.88 -9.07
CA TYR A 137 0.44 3.44 -8.77
C TYR A 137 -0.56 3.85 -9.88
N VAL A 138 -0.47 5.07 -10.40
CA VAL A 138 -1.32 5.51 -11.51
C VAL A 138 -1.01 4.69 -12.78
N ALA A 139 0.27 4.46 -13.08
CA ALA A 139 0.69 3.62 -14.20
C ALA A 139 0.15 2.18 -14.05
N TYR A 140 0.18 1.63 -12.83
CA TYR A 140 -0.44 0.34 -12.52
C TYR A 140 -1.94 0.33 -12.78
N LEU A 141 -2.67 1.34 -12.31
CA LEU A 141 -4.10 1.44 -12.57
C LEU A 141 -4.40 1.52 -14.06
N VAL A 142 -3.62 2.28 -14.84
CA VAL A 142 -3.76 2.33 -16.31
C VAL A 142 -3.48 0.99 -16.96
N PHE A 143 -2.46 0.26 -16.49
CA PHE A 143 -2.16 -1.09 -16.97
C PHE A 143 -3.31 -2.07 -16.68
N GLN A 144 -3.77 -2.10 -15.42
CA GLN A 144 -4.84 -2.98 -14.95
C GLN A 144 -6.20 -2.65 -15.60
N LEU A 145 -6.50 -1.36 -15.82
CA LEU A 145 -7.80 -0.89 -16.30
C LEU A 145 -7.84 -0.58 -17.78
N GLY A 146 -6.73 -0.65 -18.49
CA GLY A 146 -6.63 -0.25 -19.89
C GLY A 146 -6.11 -1.39 -20.74
N THR A 147 -4.88 -1.83 -20.47
CA THR A 147 -4.15 -2.72 -21.39
C THR A 147 -4.34 -4.21 -21.10
N HIS A 148 -4.63 -4.59 -19.85
CA HIS A 148 -4.78 -5.99 -19.44
C HIS A 148 -6.05 -6.18 -18.59
N LYS A 149 -7.23 -5.96 -19.20
CA LYS A 149 -8.54 -6.15 -18.55
C LYS A 149 -8.97 -7.62 -18.40
N GLU A 150 -8.19 -8.59 -18.90
CA GLU A 150 -8.49 -10.03 -18.87
C GLU A 150 -7.48 -10.81 -18.02
#